data_AF-A0A7W0FC92-F1
#
_entry.id   AF-A0A7W0FC92-F1
#
_cell.length_a   1.000
_cell.length_b   1.000
_cell.length_c   1.000
_cell.angle_alpha   90.00
_cell.angle_beta   90.00
_cell.angle_gamma   90.00
#
_symmetry.space_group_name_H-M   'P 1'
#
loop_
_entity.id
_entity.type
_entity.pdbx_description
1 polymer ?
#
loop_
_entity_poly.entity_id
_entity_poly.type
_entity_poly.pdbx_seq_one_letter_code
_entity_poly.pdbx_strand_id
1 'polypeptide(L)'
;MHLREEIKEYINRIKETDILVGIPSYNNARTIGHVVKAVQAGFAKYFPDKKCVLVNSDGGSTDGTAEIVQNAGIESYQAILISHRVAPSFKITTPYHGIPGKGSAFRTIFEIASALDAKACAVVDSDLRSITPEWIELLI
;
A
#
# COMPACT_ATOMS: atom_id res chain seq x y z
N MET A 1 -2.83 -2.15 20.99
CA MET A 1 -2.43 -1.60 19.68
C MET A 1 -2.46 -0.08 19.75
N HIS A 2 -1.41 0.62 19.34
CA HIS A 2 -1.31 2.11 19.35
C HIS A 2 -1.10 2.62 17.92
N LEU A 3 -2.06 2.30 17.02
CA LEU A 3 -2.11 2.92 15.70
C LEU A 3 -2.70 4.34 15.83
N ARG A 4 -2.24 5.30 15.02
CA ARG A 4 -2.78 6.66 15.01
C ARG A 4 -4.27 6.65 14.64
N GLU A 5 -5.02 7.66 15.09
CA GLU A 5 -6.46 7.77 14.80
C GLU A 5 -6.75 7.75 13.29
N GLU A 6 -5.94 8.43 12.48
CA GLU A 6 -6.05 8.39 11.02
C GLU A 6 -5.96 6.95 10.46
N ILE A 7 -5.07 6.11 10.99
CA ILE A 7 -4.96 4.69 10.58
C ILE A 7 -6.22 3.94 10.99
N LYS A 8 -6.72 4.18 12.20
CA LYS A 8 -7.93 3.52 12.71
C LYS A 8 -9.15 3.89 11.86
N GLU A 9 -9.27 5.14 11.41
CA GLU A 9 -10.33 5.57 10.49
C GLU A 9 -10.26 4.80 9.16
N TYR A 10 -9.07 4.66 8.56
CA TYR A 10 -8.92 3.83 7.36
C TYR A 10 -9.25 2.36 7.62
N ILE A 11 -8.76 1.78 8.72
CA ILE A 11 -9.06 0.40 9.11
C ILE A 11 -10.58 0.20 9.26
N ASN A 12 -11.27 1.10 9.95
CA ASN A 12 -12.72 1.03 10.15
C ASN A 12 -13.51 1.17 8.84
N ARG A 13 -13.00 1.96 7.89
CA ARG A 13 -13.60 2.10 6.55
C ARG A 13 -13.39 0.87 5.68
N ILE A 14 -12.19 0.30 5.70
CA ILE A 14 -11.82 -0.87 4.89
C ILE A 14 -12.43 -2.14 5.49
N LYS A 15 -12.43 -2.29 6.82
CA LYS A 15 -12.88 -3.44 7.63
C LYS A 15 -12.04 -4.69 7.48
N GLU A 16 -11.93 -5.21 6.25
CA GLU A 16 -11.22 -6.45 5.94
C GLU A 16 -10.52 -6.36 4.58
N THR A 17 -9.52 -7.19 4.31
CA THR A 17 -8.87 -7.29 2.99
C THR A 17 -8.49 -8.72 2.66
N ASP A 18 -8.52 -9.11 1.38
CA ASP A 18 -7.98 -10.40 0.98
C ASP A 18 -6.45 -10.33 0.92
N ILE A 19 -5.93 -9.25 0.32
CA ILE A 19 -4.50 -9.08 0.04
C ILE A 19 -4.05 -7.71 0.56
N LEU A 20 -2.89 -7.68 1.22
CA LEU A 20 -2.20 -6.45 1.57
C LEU A 20 -0.77 -6.47 1.03
N VAL A 21 -0.36 -5.40 0.35
CA VAL A 21 1.05 -5.18 0.00
C VAL A 21 1.57 -3.92 0.70
N GLY A 22 2.59 -4.10 1.53
CA GLY A 22 3.28 -3.03 2.22
C GLY A 22 4.52 -2.53 1.47
N ILE A 23 4.77 -1.23 1.52
CA ILE A 23 5.99 -0.59 1.01
C ILE A 23 6.58 0.26 2.15
N PRO A 24 7.71 -0.14 2.75
CA PRO A 24 8.46 0.73 3.65
C PRO A 24 9.24 1.76 2.82
N SER A 25 9.15 3.05 3.17
CA SER A 25 9.82 4.12 2.41
C SER A 25 10.55 5.13 3.29
N TYR A 26 11.68 5.65 2.81
CA TYR A 26 12.38 6.80 3.38
C TYR A 26 13.28 7.45 2.32
N ASN A 27 12.92 8.64 1.85
CA ASN A 27 13.61 9.39 0.81
C ASN A 27 13.85 8.60 -0.49
N ASN A 28 12.78 8.01 -1.02
CA ASN A 28 12.75 7.19 -2.23
C ASN A 28 11.98 7.83 -3.41
N ALA A 29 11.93 9.17 -3.50
CA ALA A 29 11.13 9.87 -4.51
C ALA A 29 11.44 9.41 -5.95
N ARG A 30 12.69 9.03 -6.23
CA ARG A 30 13.14 8.63 -7.58
C ARG A 30 12.63 7.25 -8.03
N THR A 31 12.22 6.39 -7.11
CA THR A 31 11.92 4.97 -7.40
C THR A 31 10.51 4.56 -7.00
N ILE A 32 9.98 5.12 -5.92
CA ILE A 32 8.75 4.62 -5.30
C ILE A 32 7.53 4.66 -6.22
N GLY A 33 7.46 5.64 -7.13
CA GLY A 33 6.38 5.74 -8.11
C GLY A 33 6.32 4.54 -9.05
N HIS A 34 7.46 3.94 -9.40
CA HIS A 34 7.50 2.72 -10.22
C HIS A 34 7.02 1.51 -9.42
N VAL A 35 7.45 1.38 -8.16
CA VAL A 35 7.02 0.29 -7.25
C VAL A 35 5.51 0.32 -7.04
N VAL A 36 4.95 1.48 -6.71
CA VAL A 36 3.49 1.64 -6.51
C VAL A 36 2.72 1.23 -7.77
N LYS A 37 3.17 1.67 -8.95
CA LYS A 37 2.54 1.31 -10.23
C LYS A 37 2.59 -0.20 -10.50
N ALA A 38 3.72 -0.85 -10.22
CA ALA A 38 3.87 -2.29 -10.40
C ALA A 38 2.93 -3.07 -9.48
N VAL A 39 2.82 -2.68 -8.20
CA VAL A 39 1.89 -3.29 -7.25
C VAL A 39 0.43 -3.12 -7.69
N GLN A 40 0.03 -1.90 -8.06
CA GLN A 40 -1.33 -1.61 -8.51
C GLN A 40 -1.69 -2.39 -9.78
N ALA A 41 -0.78 -2.45 -10.75
CA ALA A 41 -0.97 -3.24 -11.97
C ALA A 41 -1.04 -4.74 -11.66
N GLY A 42 -0.26 -5.22 -10.69
CA GLY A 42 -0.32 -6.62 -10.23
C GLY A 42 -1.67 -6.98 -9.63
N PHE A 43 -2.20 -6.12 -8.74
CA PHE A 43 -3.57 -6.29 -8.21
C PHE A 43 -4.61 -6.35 -9.33
N ALA A 44 -4.57 -5.40 -10.27
CA ALA A 44 -5.55 -5.34 -11.36
C ALA A 44 -5.45 -6.53 -12.32
N LYS A 45 -4.24 -7.03 -12.58
CA LYS A 45 -4.00 -8.11 -13.56
C LYS A 45 -4.28 -9.50 -12.99
N TYR A 46 -3.86 -9.76 -11.75
CA TYR A 46 -3.84 -11.11 -11.18
C TYR A 46 -4.90 -11.34 -10.11
N PHE A 47 -5.38 -10.27 -9.48
CA PHE A 47 -6.33 -10.34 -8.38
C PHE A 47 -7.57 -9.44 -8.58
N PRO A 48 -8.21 -9.43 -9.78
CA PRO A 48 -9.29 -8.50 -10.10
C PRO A 48 -10.53 -8.66 -9.20
N ASP A 49 -10.75 -9.87 -8.66
CA ASP A 49 -11.89 -10.21 -7.81
C ASP A 49 -11.54 -10.20 -6.31
N LYS A 50 -10.34 -9.75 -5.94
CA LYS A 50 -9.88 -9.69 -4.55
C LYS A 50 -9.87 -8.27 -4.04
N LYS A 51 -10.23 -8.11 -2.77
CA LYS A 51 -10.06 -6.85 -2.07
C LYS A 51 -8.58 -6.68 -1.73
N CYS A 52 -7.92 -5.73 -2.39
CA CYS A 52 -6.50 -5.48 -2.25
C CYS A 52 -6.23 -4.11 -1.63
N VAL A 53 -5.26 -4.04 -0.71
CA VAL A 53 -4.84 -2.81 -0.04
C VAL A 53 -3.33 -2.61 -0.23
N LEU A 54 -2.93 -1.39 -0.60
CA LEU A 54 -1.54 -0.96 -0.62
C LEU A 54 -1.29 -0.03 0.56
N VAL A 55 -0.32 -0.38 1.40
CA VAL A 55 0.12 0.44 2.53
C VAL A 55 1.51 0.98 2.27
N ASN A 56 1.66 2.30 2.24
CA ASN A 56 2.98 2.92 2.27
C ASN A 56 3.30 3.37 3.69
N SER A 57 4.30 2.75 4.32
CA SER A 57 4.79 3.13 5.64
C SER A 57 6.03 4.00 5.49
N ASP A 58 5.79 5.32 5.53
CA ASP A 58 6.84 6.31 5.30
C ASP A 58 7.54 6.73 6.61
N GLY A 59 8.87 6.73 6.58
CA GLY A 59 9.73 7.07 7.71
C GLY A 59 9.94 8.57 7.94
N GLY A 60 9.09 9.44 7.39
CA GLY A 60 9.26 10.90 7.47
C GLY A 60 10.14 11.45 6.36
N SER A 61 9.88 11.02 5.13
CA SER A 61 10.58 11.49 3.93
C SER A 61 10.37 12.99 3.71
N THR A 62 11.41 13.68 3.25
CA THR A 62 11.39 15.12 2.96
C THR A 62 11.66 15.43 1.48
N ASP A 63 11.82 14.40 0.65
CA ASP A 63 12.20 14.50 -0.77
C ASP A 63 11.01 14.42 -1.74
N GLY A 64 9.77 14.43 -1.22
CA GLY A 64 8.55 14.26 -2.02
C GLY A 64 8.09 12.80 -2.18
N THR A 65 8.73 11.82 -1.53
CA THR A 65 8.30 10.40 -1.54
C THR A 65 6.81 10.23 -1.23
N ALA A 66 6.34 10.86 -0.14
CA ALA A 66 4.94 10.74 0.28
C ALA A 66 3.97 11.34 -0.75
N GLU A 67 4.33 12.48 -1.36
CA GLU A 67 3.55 13.14 -2.41
C GLU A 67 3.51 12.30 -3.69
N ILE A 68 4.65 11.74 -4.11
CA ILE A 68 4.71 10.84 -5.27
C ILE A 68 3.86 9.61 -5.03
N VAL A 69 3.91 9.04 -3.82
CA VAL A 69 3.02 7.94 -3.47
C VAL A 69 1.58 8.42 -3.61
N GLN A 70 1.17 9.53 -2.95
CA GLN A 70 -0.18 10.14 -3.03
C GLN A 70 -0.67 10.32 -4.47
N ASN A 71 0.18 10.84 -5.35
CA ASN A 71 -0.11 11.11 -6.76
C ASN A 71 0.07 9.88 -7.66
N ALA A 72 0.75 8.82 -7.19
CA ALA A 72 0.87 7.54 -7.88
C ALA A 72 -0.47 6.80 -7.79
N GLY A 73 -1.37 7.23 -8.66
CA GLY A 73 -2.60 6.58 -9.00
C GLY A 73 -2.80 6.68 -10.51
N ILE A 74 -3.45 5.69 -11.09
CA ILE A 74 -3.92 5.77 -12.47
C ILE A 74 -5.15 6.68 -12.45
N GLU A 75 -5.06 7.89 -13.02
CA GLU A 75 -6.17 8.85 -13.19
C GLU A 75 -7.37 8.27 -13.98
N SER A 76 -7.29 7.04 -14.49
CA SER A 76 -8.35 6.36 -15.24
C SER A 76 -9.36 5.54 -14.41
N TYR A 77 -9.27 5.55 -13.06
CA TYR A 77 -10.19 4.78 -12.19
C TYR A 77 -11.17 5.64 -11.36
N GLN A 78 -11.63 6.79 -11.86
CA GLN A 78 -12.97 7.29 -11.49
C GLN A 78 -14.12 6.43 -12.07
N ALA A 79 -13.81 5.40 -12.85
CA ALA A 79 -14.77 4.68 -13.70
C ALA A 79 -15.74 3.72 -12.99
N ILE A 80 -15.76 3.56 -11.66
CA ILE A 80 -16.80 2.76 -11.01
C ILE A 80 -17.27 3.35 -9.68
N LEU A 81 -17.67 4.62 -9.75
CA LEU A 81 -18.83 5.08 -9.00
C LEU A 81 -19.99 5.10 -10.00
N ILE A 82 -21.01 4.26 -9.74
CA ILE A 82 -22.28 4.06 -10.46
C ILE A 82 -22.28 2.85 -11.41
N SER A 83 -23.06 1.84 -11.01
CA SER A 83 -23.35 0.58 -11.70
C SER A 83 -22.25 -0.49 -11.63
N HIS A 84 -22.48 -1.55 -10.84
CA HIS A 84 -21.79 -2.85 -10.92
C HIS A 84 -20.35 -2.84 -11.46
N ARG A 85 -19.31 -2.90 -10.60
CA ARG A 85 -17.95 -3.49 -10.83
C ARG A 85 -16.93 -2.88 -9.84
N VAL A 86 -15.82 -3.59 -9.63
CA VAL A 86 -14.55 -3.23 -8.95
C VAL A 86 -14.63 -2.27 -7.76
N ALA A 87 -14.56 -2.84 -6.55
CA ALA A 87 -14.42 -2.09 -5.31
C ALA A 87 -13.08 -1.30 -5.28
N PRO A 88 -13.06 -0.08 -4.71
CA PRO A 88 -11.91 0.80 -4.78
C PRO A 88 -10.68 0.25 -4.03
N SER A 89 -9.50 0.43 -4.60
CA SER A 89 -8.22 0.22 -3.92
C SER A 89 -8.04 1.31 -2.86
N PHE A 90 -7.98 0.89 -1.59
CA PHE A 90 -7.76 1.82 -0.48
C PHE A 90 -6.27 2.01 -0.23
N LYS A 91 -5.89 3.22 0.18
CA LYS A 91 -4.51 3.60 0.41
C LYS A 91 -4.33 4.33 1.73
N ILE A 92 -3.40 3.85 2.54
CA ILE A 92 -3.03 4.42 3.83
C ILE A 92 -1.60 4.96 3.73
N THR A 93 -1.40 6.24 4.10
CA THR A 93 -0.06 6.88 4.19
C THR A 93 0.09 7.44 5.59
N THR A 94 0.97 6.86 6.41
CA THR A 94 1.17 7.33 7.79
C THR A 94 2.63 7.41 8.20
N PRO A 95 3.06 8.50 8.87
CA PRO A 95 4.40 8.58 9.42
C PRO A 95 4.52 7.64 10.63
N TYR A 96 5.62 6.89 10.74
CA TYR A 96 5.90 6.07 11.92
C TYR A 96 6.46 6.91 13.09
N HIS A 97 6.09 6.61 14.34
CA HIS A 97 6.79 7.13 15.54
C HIS A 97 7.41 5.97 16.32
N GLY A 98 8.75 5.92 16.30
CA GLY A 98 9.62 4.90 16.92
C GLY A 98 11.08 5.20 16.55
N ILE A 99 12.02 4.32 16.91
CA ILE A 99 13.41 4.43 16.42
C ILE A 99 13.36 4.45 14.88
N PRO A 100 13.97 5.44 14.22
CA PRO A 100 14.08 5.47 12.76
C PRO A 100 14.69 4.16 12.28
N GLY A 101 13.99 3.44 11.41
CA GLY A 101 14.49 2.16 10.91
C GLY A 101 13.43 1.35 10.17
N LYS A 102 13.89 0.48 9.28
CA LYS A 102 13.02 -0.42 8.50
C LYS A 102 12.06 -1.21 9.40
N GLY A 103 12.53 -1.75 10.54
CA GLY A 103 11.71 -2.59 11.43
C GLY A 103 10.42 -1.93 11.94
N SER A 104 10.48 -0.62 12.19
CA SER A 104 9.31 0.20 12.51
C SER A 104 8.27 0.16 11.37
N ALA A 105 8.69 0.46 10.14
CA ALA A 105 7.80 0.44 8.98
C ALA A 105 7.13 -0.93 8.77
N PHE A 106 7.90 -2.03 8.88
CA PHE A 106 7.36 -3.40 8.83
C PHE A 106 6.32 -3.64 9.92
N ARG A 107 6.60 -3.21 11.16
CA ARG A 107 5.65 -3.36 12.27
C ARG A 107 4.33 -2.65 11.97
N THR A 108 4.31 -1.43 11.42
CA THR A 108 3.04 -0.77 11.06
C THR A 108 2.32 -1.53 9.97
N ILE A 109 3.02 -1.99 8.94
CA ILE A 109 2.41 -2.77 7.85
C ILE A 109 1.72 -4.01 8.41
N PHE A 110 2.40 -4.78 9.27
CA PHE A 110 1.83 -6.00 9.84
C PHE A 110 0.74 -5.73 10.88
N GLU A 111 0.83 -4.65 11.66
CA GLU A 111 -0.26 -4.24 12.54
C GLU A 111 -1.53 -3.88 11.74
N ILE A 112 -1.40 -3.22 10.58
CA ILE A 112 -2.52 -2.93 9.69
C ILE A 112 -3.06 -4.21 9.04
N ALA A 113 -2.18 -5.09 8.56
CA ALA A 113 -2.59 -6.37 7.97
C ALA A 113 -3.38 -7.23 8.96
N SER A 114 -2.91 -7.32 10.21
CA SER A 114 -3.61 -8.03 11.28
C SER A 114 -4.94 -7.36 11.63
N ALA A 115 -5.02 -6.02 11.68
CA ALA A 115 -6.25 -5.31 11.99
C ALA A 115 -7.30 -5.39 10.86
N LEU A 116 -6.88 -5.64 9.63
CA LEU A 116 -7.74 -5.85 8.46
C LEU A 116 -7.99 -7.33 8.16
N ASP A 117 -7.61 -8.25 9.05
CA ASP A 117 -7.73 -9.71 8.84
C ASP A 117 -7.23 -10.15 7.45
N ALA A 118 -6.09 -9.61 7.03
CA ALA A 118 -5.54 -9.85 5.69
C ALA A 118 -5.22 -11.34 5.49
N LYS A 119 -5.80 -11.97 4.46
CA LYS A 119 -5.57 -13.39 4.15
C LYS A 119 -4.17 -13.66 3.61
N ALA A 120 -3.62 -12.69 2.88
CA ALA A 120 -2.23 -12.68 2.41
C ALA A 120 -1.60 -11.30 2.62
N CYS A 121 -0.32 -11.29 2.98
CA CYS A 121 0.45 -10.06 3.16
C CYS A 121 1.85 -10.22 2.58
N ALA A 122 2.23 -9.33 1.65
CA ALA A 122 3.59 -9.22 1.13
C ALA A 122 4.16 -7.83 1.41
N VAL A 123 5.49 -7.73 1.39
CA VAL A 123 6.20 -6.45 1.52
C VAL A 123 7.24 -6.36 0.39
N VAL A 124 7.28 -5.22 -0.29
CA VAL A 124 8.26 -4.93 -1.35
C VAL A 124 9.02 -3.65 -1.03
N ASP A 125 10.33 -3.62 -1.27
CA ASP A 125 11.16 -2.43 -1.02
C ASP A 125 10.79 -1.27 -1.97
N SER A 126 10.95 -0.04 -1.49
CA SER A 126 10.62 1.21 -2.20
C SER A 126 11.63 1.63 -3.29
N ASP A 127 12.77 0.96 -3.40
CA ASP A 127 13.87 1.26 -4.31
C ASP A 127 14.06 0.23 -5.44
N LEU A 128 13.12 -0.72 -5.57
CA LEU A 128 13.11 -1.71 -6.64
C LEU A 128 12.93 -1.04 -8.01
N ARG A 129 13.90 -1.25 -8.91
CA ARG A 129 13.90 -0.71 -10.28
C ARG A 129 13.41 -1.68 -11.35
N SER A 130 13.39 -2.96 -11.02
CA SER A 130 13.05 -4.06 -11.93
C SER A 130 11.77 -4.78 -11.52
N ILE A 131 11.02 -4.24 -10.56
CA ILE A 131 9.76 -4.85 -10.12
C ILE A 131 8.76 -4.79 -11.27
N THR A 132 8.12 -5.92 -11.53
CA THR A 132 7.04 -6.02 -12.52
C THR A 132 5.75 -6.48 -11.86
N PRO A 133 4.58 -6.27 -12.49
CA PRO A 133 3.30 -6.73 -11.94
C PRO A 133 3.27 -8.24 -11.62
N GLU A 134 3.97 -9.06 -12.39
CA GLU A 134 4.10 -10.52 -12.22
C GLU A 134 4.63 -10.90 -10.84
N TRP A 135 5.45 -10.05 -10.22
CA TRP A 135 5.98 -10.30 -8.88
C TRP A 135 4.87 -10.38 -7.84
N ILE A 136 3.78 -9.63 -8.03
CA ILE A 136 2.66 -9.63 -7.09
C ILE A 136 1.91 -10.96 -7.14
N GLU A 137 1.80 -11.59 -8.31
CA GLU A 137 1.23 -12.95 -8.43
C GLU A 137 2.08 -13.99 -7.71
N LEU A 138 3.41 -13.88 -7.81
CA LEU A 138 4.33 -14.87 -7.26
C LEU A 138 4.56 -14.73 -5.75
N LEU A 139 4.32 -13.55 -5.18
CA LEU A 139 4.55 -13.24 -3.76
C LEU A 139 3.33 -13.47 -2.87
N ILE A 140 2.13 -13.50 -3.45
CA ILE A 140 0.84 -13.60 -2.75
C ILE A 140 0.33 -15.04 -2.78
#